data_AF-R2T6D2-F1
#
_entry.id   AF-R2T6D2-F1
#
_cell.length_a   1.000
_cell.length_b   1.000
_cell.length_c   1.000
_cell.angle_alpha   90.00
_cell.angle_beta   90.00
_cell.angle_gamma   90.00
#
_symmetry.space_group_name_H-M   'P 1'
#
loop_
_entity.id
_entity.type
_entity.pdbx_description
1 polymer ?
#
loop_
_entity_poly.entity_id
_entity_poly.type
_entity_poly.pdbx_seq_one_letter_code
_entity_poly.pdbx_strand_id
1 'polypeptide(L)'
;MAIAPIVNGKPDYNNVAVVYAGTNTHKETGTNGYITAGGAATGGLSGEYEGAQAFLNKTQDKIAKHNGSITDVAGFSQSGGYMMKMAAEHGKEMGFQTTSFDDWGRDQFGTLTDDQQKWLKNNPEMLRRYQNDSWANLSGRDHMYGTVSRIEGIGFNGHNTLAKYFDGDTLNLDRLAKDGIFAPGMTKAQVELAAKNWAKKNGDKKFWTGDDAEAKARVKEYLKLYGAYKILDLSELKKLRKKLKSSGGGLSKNEEIYLDNSEALLAVTTASQTMKDGLIDVIMIYQDAITEANEVWTEGLQLARSIGTELNDSEIMDALASVGATEASIVTEPTTFYEEQIAKAKQLGESFDSLVSEIKAGIDKLVQSDKELSSQLF
;
A
#
# COMPACT_ATOMS: atom_id res chain seq x y z
N MET A 1 -23.32 -16.20 -4.54
CA MET A 1 -24.40 -15.38 -5.11
C MET A 1 -23.90 -14.67 -6.36
N ALA A 2 -24.79 -14.19 -7.23
CA ALA A 2 -24.45 -13.42 -8.43
C ALA A 2 -25.18 -12.07 -8.40
N ILE A 3 -24.51 -11.00 -8.81
CA ILE A 3 -24.94 -9.60 -8.66
C ILE A 3 -24.76 -8.91 -10.01
N ALA A 4 -25.78 -8.17 -10.46
CA ALA A 4 -25.69 -7.28 -11.61
C ALA A 4 -26.05 -5.86 -11.15
N PRO A 5 -25.23 -4.84 -11.41
CA PRO A 5 -25.54 -3.48 -11.02
C PRO A 5 -26.73 -2.95 -11.82
N ILE A 6 -27.43 -1.96 -11.26
CA ILE A 6 -28.52 -1.29 -11.94
C ILE A 6 -27.99 -0.02 -12.59
N VAL A 7 -28.04 0.03 -13.92
CA VAL A 7 -27.69 1.22 -14.73
C VAL A 7 -28.94 1.69 -15.44
N ASN A 8 -29.32 2.95 -15.25
CA ASN A 8 -30.54 3.54 -15.83
C ASN A 8 -31.82 2.71 -15.55
N GLY A 9 -31.93 2.16 -14.34
CA GLY A 9 -33.09 1.37 -13.92
C GLY A 9 -33.16 -0.06 -14.47
N LYS A 10 -32.13 -0.54 -15.17
CA LYS A 10 -32.05 -1.91 -15.70
C LYS A 10 -30.80 -2.65 -15.20
N PRO A 11 -30.88 -3.97 -15.00
CA PRO A 11 -29.68 -4.77 -14.72
C PRO A 11 -28.68 -4.69 -15.87
N ASP A 12 -27.44 -4.40 -15.53
CA ASP A 12 -26.31 -4.45 -16.45
C ASP A 12 -25.71 -5.85 -16.43
N TYR A 13 -26.13 -6.67 -17.40
CA TYR A 13 -25.64 -8.04 -17.53
C TYR A 13 -24.21 -8.14 -18.05
N ASN A 14 -23.57 -7.03 -18.45
CA ASN A 14 -22.18 -7.04 -18.90
C ASN A 14 -21.19 -6.89 -17.73
N ASN A 15 -21.67 -6.53 -16.54
CA ASN A 15 -20.85 -6.29 -15.34
C ASN A 15 -21.35 -7.15 -14.17
N VAL A 16 -21.41 -8.47 -14.40
CA VAL A 16 -21.92 -9.42 -13.39
C VAL A 16 -20.78 -9.88 -12.49
N ALA A 17 -20.99 -9.75 -11.18
CA ALA A 17 -20.07 -10.27 -10.17
C ALA A 17 -20.62 -11.57 -9.55
N VAL A 18 -19.76 -12.55 -9.32
CA VAL A 18 -20.09 -13.79 -8.59
C VAL A 18 -19.28 -13.85 -7.30
N VAL A 19 -19.94 -13.96 -6.15
CA VAL A 19 -19.25 -13.98 -4.86
C VAL A 19 -19.60 -15.23 -4.06
N TYR A 20 -18.58 -15.89 -3.52
CA TYR A 20 -18.68 -17.09 -2.71
C TYR A 20 -18.44 -16.75 -1.24
N ALA A 21 -19.31 -17.27 -0.38
CA ALA A 21 -19.12 -17.19 1.06
C ALA A 21 -17.99 -18.14 1.50
N GLY A 22 -17.54 -18.00 2.75
CA GLY A 22 -16.66 -18.98 3.36
C GLY A 22 -17.42 -20.25 3.78
N THR A 23 -16.85 -20.94 4.76
CA THR A 23 -17.33 -22.20 5.32
C THR A 23 -18.81 -22.20 5.73
N ASN A 24 -19.59 -23.15 5.20
CA ASN A 24 -20.93 -23.43 5.74
C ASN A 24 -20.86 -23.98 7.18
N THR A 25 -21.62 -23.38 8.07
CA THR A 25 -21.87 -23.83 9.43
C THR A 25 -22.87 -25.00 9.46
N HIS A 26 -22.92 -25.73 10.57
CA HIS A 26 -23.82 -26.87 10.77
C HIS A 26 -25.32 -26.56 10.64
N LYS A 27 -25.71 -25.28 10.57
CA LYS A 27 -27.10 -24.82 10.42
C LYS A 27 -27.43 -24.42 8.98
N GLU A 28 -26.45 -24.39 8.09
CA GLU A 28 -26.59 -23.98 6.70
C GLU A 28 -26.76 -25.20 5.79
N THR A 29 -27.49 -25.01 4.69
CA THR A 29 -27.74 -26.06 3.70
C THR A 29 -26.52 -26.21 2.78
N GLY A 30 -25.92 -27.38 2.72
CA GLY A 30 -24.77 -27.67 1.87
C GLY A 30 -23.85 -28.73 2.47
N THR A 31 -22.67 -28.92 1.86
CA THR A 31 -21.61 -29.77 2.41
C THR A 31 -21.14 -29.21 3.76
N ASN A 32 -20.79 -30.09 4.71
CA ASN A 32 -20.25 -29.66 6.00
C ASN A 32 -18.91 -28.93 5.79
N GLY A 33 -18.96 -27.61 5.93
CA GLY A 33 -17.82 -26.74 5.66
C GLY A 33 -16.60 -27.02 6.54
N TYR A 34 -16.78 -27.58 7.74
CA TYR A 34 -15.65 -27.91 8.62
C TYR A 34 -14.82 -29.07 8.07
N ILE A 35 -15.46 -30.06 7.45
CA ILE A 35 -14.77 -31.21 6.86
C ILE A 35 -13.98 -30.76 5.63
N THR A 36 -14.59 -29.94 4.76
CA THR A 36 -13.94 -29.41 3.57
C THR A 36 -12.82 -28.42 3.92
N ALA A 37 -12.99 -27.62 4.98
CA ALA A 37 -11.92 -26.77 5.54
C ALA A 37 -10.72 -27.59 6.00
N GLY A 38 -10.97 -28.73 6.67
CA GLY A 38 -9.93 -29.66 7.10
C GLY A 38 -9.14 -30.23 5.94
N GLY A 39 -9.84 -30.68 4.88
CA GLY A 39 -9.21 -31.13 3.64
C GLY A 39 -8.32 -30.04 3.00
N ALA A 40 -8.84 -28.81 2.92
CA ALA A 40 -8.07 -27.68 2.40
C ALA A 40 -6.81 -27.37 3.22
N ALA A 41 -6.87 -27.48 4.55
CA ALA A 41 -5.71 -27.28 5.42
C ALA A 41 -4.62 -28.35 5.27
N THR A 42 -4.94 -29.51 4.68
CA THR A 42 -3.96 -30.56 4.36
C THR A 42 -3.32 -30.42 2.98
N GLY A 43 -3.74 -29.44 2.18
CA GLY A 43 -3.20 -29.18 0.84
C GLY A 43 -4.12 -29.59 -0.31
N GLY A 44 -5.30 -30.16 -0.01
CA GLY A 44 -6.31 -30.43 -1.02
C GLY A 44 -7.07 -29.16 -1.43
N LEU A 45 -7.75 -29.22 -2.57
CA LEU A 45 -8.76 -28.22 -2.89
C LEU A 45 -9.98 -28.42 -1.97
N SER A 46 -10.65 -27.35 -1.56
CA SER A 46 -11.91 -27.50 -0.82
C SER A 46 -12.95 -28.29 -1.64
N GLY A 47 -13.66 -29.19 -0.98
CA GLY A 47 -14.81 -29.88 -1.56
C GLY A 47 -16.00 -28.96 -1.93
N GLU A 48 -15.94 -27.67 -1.59
CA GLU A 48 -16.92 -26.67 -2.04
C GLU A 48 -16.66 -26.19 -3.47
N TYR A 49 -15.47 -26.45 -4.04
CA TYR A 49 -15.09 -25.95 -5.38
C TYR A 49 -16.04 -26.42 -6.49
N GLU A 50 -16.42 -27.70 -6.52
CA GLU A 50 -17.31 -28.24 -7.56
C GLU A 50 -18.67 -27.54 -7.55
N GLY A 51 -19.22 -27.27 -6.36
CA GLY A 51 -20.44 -26.48 -6.21
C GLY A 51 -20.26 -25.03 -6.67
N ALA A 52 -19.10 -24.44 -6.39
CA ALA A 52 -18.75 -23.10 -6.83
C ALA A 52 -18.71 -23.01 -8.37
N GLN A 53 -18.04 -23.96 -9.01
CA GLN A 53 -17.93 -24.10 -10.46
C GLN A 53 -19.31 -24.31 -11.11
N ALA A 54 -20.13 -25.21 -10.57
CA ALA A 54 -21.49 -25.43 -11.07
C ALA A 54 -22.35 -24.16 -10.99
N PHE A 55 -22.20 -23.37 -9.92
CA PHE A 55 -22.88 -22.09 -9.77
C PHE A 55 -22.38 -21.04 -10.78
N LEU A 56 -21.07 -21.00 -11.05
CA LEU A 56 -20.46 -20.10 -12.04
C LEU A 56 -21.04 -20.38 -13.43
N ASN A 57 -21.01 -21.65 -13.86
CA ASN A 57 -21.53 -22.07 -15.15
C ASN A 57 -23.02 -21.76 -15.30
N LYS A 58 -23.82 -22.08 -14.27
CA LYS A 58 -25.25 -21.74 -14.25
C LYS A 58 -25.51 -20.24 -14.35
N THR A 59 -24.65 -19.43 -13.74
CA THR A 59 -24.74 -17.96 -13.84
C THR A 59 -24.41 -17.51 -15.26
N GLN A 60 -23.33 -18.02 -15.85
CA GLN A 60 -22.94 -17.72 -17.23
C GLN A 60 -24.06 -18.08 -18.22
N ASP A 61 -24.66 -19.27 -18.09
CA ASP A 61 -25.80 -19.70 -18.92
C ASP A 61 -27.02 -18.77 -18.82
N LYS A 62 -27.26 -18.23 -17.62
CA LYS A 62 -28.39 -17.32 -17.38
C LYS A 62 -28.15 -15.97 -18.04
N ILE A 63 -26.94 -15.42 -17.93
CA ILE A 63 -26.62 -14.09 -18.44
C ILE A 63 -26.28 -14.09 -19.94
N ALA A 64 -25.85 -15.22 -20.49
CA ALA A 64 -25.63 -15.39 -21.93
C ALA A 64 -26.90 -15.12 -22.75
N LYS A 65 -28.08 -15.38 -22.19
CA LYS A 65 -29.39 -15.02 -22.78
C LYS A 65 -29.59 -13.51 -22.96
N HIS A 66 -28.76 -12.72 -22.30
CA HIS A 66 -28.72 -11.26 -22.33
C HIS A 66 -27.43 -10.73 -22.97
N ASN A 67 -26.64 -11.59 -23.64
CA ASN A 67 -25.29 -11.30 -24.13
C ASN A 67 -24.36 -10.77 -23.02
N GLY A 68 -24.61 -11.18 -21.77
CA GLY A 68 -23.88 -10.71 -20.61
C GLY A 68 -22.55 -11.44 -20.37
N SER A 69 -21.74 -10.85 -19.50
CA SER A 69 -20.44 -11.35 -19.08
C SER A 69 -20.25 -11.24 -17.57
N ILE A 70 -19.58 -12.24 -17.00
CA ILE A 70 -19.07 -12.17 -15.64
C ILE A 70 -17.75 -11.40 -15.71
N THR A 71 -17.60 -10.36 -14.90
CA THR A 71 -16.37 -9.55 -14.85
C THR A 71 -15.55 -9.84 -13.62
N ASP A 72 -16.20 -10.22 -12.53
CA ASP A 72 -15.58 -10.36 -11.21
C ASP A 72 -16.06 -11.61 -10.50
N VAL A 73 -15.11 -12.35 -9.95
CA VAL A 73 -15.39 -13.50 -9.10
C VAL A 73 -14.65 -13.35 -7.78
N ALA A 74 -15.34 -13.43 -6.64
CA ALA A 74 -14.71 -13.24 -5.35
C ALA A 74 -14.98 -14.37 -4.35
N GLY A 75 -14.03 -14.60 -3.46
CA GLY A 75 -14.12 -15.60 -2.40
C GLY A 75 -13.52 -15.09 -1.09
N PHE A 76 -14.03 -15.61 0.02
CA PHE A 76 -13.55 -15.30 1.36
C PHE A 76 -13.23 -16.60 2.12
N SER A 77 -12.17 -16.60 2.93
CA SER A 77 -11.83 -17.76 3.77
C SER A 77 -11.61 -19.01 2.91
N GLN A 78 -12.35 -20.08 3.18
CA GLN A 78 -12.28 -21.34 2.42
C GLN A 78 -12.50 -21.14 0.92
N SER A 79 -13.40 -20.25 0.52
CA SER A 79 -13.61 -19.96 -0.90
C SER A 79 -12.55 -19.07 -1.50
N GLY A 80 -11.88 -18.24 -0.69
CA GLY A 80 -10.70 -17.50 -1.10
C GLY A 80 -9.57 -18.44 -1.55
N GLY A 81 -9.41 -19.57 -0.88
CA GLY A 81 -8.37 -20.56 -1.20
C GLY A 81 -8.42 -21.08 -2.64
N TYR A 82 -9.61 -21.45 -3.12
CA TYR A 82 -9.77 -21.98 -4.48
C TYR A 82 -9.92 -20.91 -5.58
N MET A 83 -9.89 -19.61 -5.25
CA MET A 83 -9.95 -18.53 -6.25
C MET A 83 -8.81 -18.62 -7.26
N MET A 84 -7.63 -19.10 -6.87
CA MET A 84 -6.54 -19.28 -7.82
C MET A 84 -6.84 -20.35 -8.89
N LYS A 85 -7.53 -21.42 -8.52
CA LYS A 85 -7.98 -22.42 -9.48
C LYS A 85 -9.10 -21.86 -10.36
N MET A 86 -10.04 -21.13 -9.74
CA MET A 86 -11.10 -20.43 -10.45
C MET A 86 -10.55 -19.47 -11.52
N ALA A 87 -9.50 -18.71 -11.20
CA ALA A 87 -8.84 -17.81 -12.11
C ALA A 87 -8.19 -18.55 -13.29
N ALA A 88 -7.38 -19.57 -12.98
CA ALA A 88 -6.59 -20.27 -13.98
C ALA A 88 -7.42 -21.20 -14.87
N GLU A 89 -8.50 -21.77 -14.34
CA GLU A 89 -9.39 -22.68 -15.06
C GLU A 89 -10.48 -21.94 -15.84
N HIS A 90 -11.14 -20.96 -15.22
CA HIS A 90 -12.32 -20.31 -15.82
C HIS A 90 -12.10 -18.84 -16.14
N GLY A 91 -11.37 -18.10 -15.29
CA GLY A 91 -11.08 -16.68 -15.53
C GLY A 91 -10.33 -16.48 -16.85
N LYS A 92 -9.43 -17.40 -17.19
CA LYS A 92 -8.74 -17.46 -18.49
C LYS A 92 -9.70 -17.51 -19.69
N GLU A 93 -10.75 -18.32 -19.62
CA GLU A 93 -11.65 -18.56 -20.75
C GLU A 93 -12.80 -17.55 -20.80
N MET A 94 -13.32 -17.17 -19.63
CA MET A 94 -14.48 -16.28 -19.49
C MET A 94 -14.08 -14.80 -19.37
N GLY A 95 -12.82 -14.48 -19.12
CA GLY A 95 -12.30 -13.12 -19.08
C GLY A 95 -12.54 -12.35 -17.78
N PHE A 96 -12.94 -13.02 -16.70
CA PHE A 96 -13.16 -12.37 -15.40
C PHE A 96 -11.89 -12.32 -14.53
N GLN A 97 -11.82 -11.34 -13.63
CA GLN A 97 -10.82 -11.27 -12.58
C GLN A 97 -11.29 -11.98 -11.32
N THR A 98 -10.36 -12.57 -10.58
CA THR A 98 -10.64 -13.13 -9.26
C THR A 98 -10.10 -12.27 -8.14
N THR A 99 -10.87 -12.11 -7.06
CA THR A 99 -10.45 -11.43 -5.84
C THR A 99 -10.68 -12.31 -4.62
N SER A 100 -9.64 -12.56 -3.84
CA SER A 100 -9.74 -13.36 -2.63
C SER A 100 -9.51 -12.52 -1.38
N PHE A 101 -10.23 -12.86 -0.31
CA PHE A 101 -10.14 -12.19 0.98
C PHE A 101 -9.83 -13.19 2.09
N ASP A 102 -8.72 -12.94 2.78
CA ASP A 102 -8.22 -13.66 3.94
C ASP A 102 -8.31 -15.19 3.84
N ASP A 103 -7.72 -15.72 2.77
CA ASP A 103 -7.87 -17.11 2.32
C ASP A 103 -7.56 -18.14 3.41
N TRP A 104 -8.30 -19.25 3.37
CA TRP A 104 -8.03 -20.48 4.10
C TRP A 104 -7.70 -21.62 3.14
N GLY A 105 -6.61 -22.34 3.42
CA GLY A 105 -6.23 -23.55 2.68
C GLY A 105 -4.72 -23.59 2.45
N ARG A 106 -4.11 -24.75 2.66
CA ARG A 106 -2.67 -24.95 2.48
C ARG A 106 -2.34 -25.03 1.00
N ASP A 107 -1.26 -24.37 0.57
CA ASP A 107 -0.64 -24.52 -0.75
C ASP A 107 -1.63 -24.84 -1.90
N GLN A 108 -2.61 -23.96 -2.08
CA GLN A 108 -3.63 -24.18 -3.11
C GLN A 108 -3.02 -24.14 -4.52
N PHE A 109 -1.82 -23.57 -4.68
CA PHE A 109 -1.11 -23.51 -5.95
C PHE A 109 -0.70 -24.90 -6.42
N GLY A 110 -0.31 -25.78 -5.50
CA GLY A 110 -0.03 -27.19 -5.78
C GLY A 110 -1.24 -27.99 -6.29
N THR A 111 -2.47 -27.47 -6.17
CA THR A 111 -3.68 -28.13 -6.69
C THR A 111 -3.97 -27.82 -8.17
N LEU A 112 -3.20 -26.90 -8.77
CA LEU A 112 -3.32 -26.50 -10.18
C LEU A 112 -2.49 -27.44 -11.05
N THR A 113 -2.95 -27.65 -12.28
CA THR A 113 -2.15 -28.30 -13.34
C THR A 113 -0.97 -27.42 -13.75
N ASP A 114 0.04 -27.99 -14.39
CA ASP A 114 1.23 -27.24 -14.83
C ASP A 114 0.86 -26.05 -15.75
N ASP A 115 -0.11 -26.23 -16.64
CA ASP A 115 -0.60 -25.18 -17.54
C ASP A 115 -1.32 -24.06 -16.77
N GLN A 116 -2.12 -24.42 -15.77
CA GLN A 116 -2.80 -23.46 -14.89
C GLN A 116 -1.79 -22.67 -14.06
N GLN A 117 -0.79 -23.34 -13.49
CA GLN A 117 0.29 -22.71 -12.74
C GLN A 117 1.08 -21.73 -13.61
N LYS A 118 1.45 -22.15 -14.83
CA LYS A 118 2.18 -21.31 -15.78
C LYS A 118 1.36 -20.10 -16.21
N TRP A 119 0.07 -20.29 -16.48
CA TRP A 119 -0.82 -19.20 -16.83
C TRP A 119 -0.93 -18.19 -15.69
N LEU A 120 -1.15 -18.64 -14.45
CA LEU A 120 -1.30 -17.74 -13.31
C LEU A 120 -0.01 -16.94 -13.02
N LYS A 121 1.16 -17.57 -13.15
CA LYS A 121 2.48 -16.90 -13.04
C LYS A 121 2.66 -15.79 -14.08
N ASN A 122 2.11 -15.97 -15.28
CA ASN A 122 2.20 -15.00 -16.37
C ASN A 122 1.10 -13.93 -16.33
N ASN A 123 0.04 -14.12 -15.54
CA ASN A 123 -1.10 -13.20 -15.44
C ASN A 123 -1.46 -12.94 -13.95
N PRO A 124 -0.51 -12.46 -13.13
CA PRO A 124 -0.73 -12.28 -11.68
C PRO A 124 -1.82 -11.26 -11.35
N GLU A 125 -2.14 -10.35 -12.27
CA GLU A 125 -3.21 -9.36 -12.15
C GLU A 125 -4.62 -9.95 -12.22
N MET A 126 -4.77 -11.17 -12.77
CA MET A 126 -6.04 -11.89 -12.85
C MET A 126 -6.47 -12.51 -11.51
N LEU A 127 -5.59 -12.49 -10.52
CA LEU A 127 -5.83 -12.95 -9.15
C LEU A 127 -5.35 -11.90 -8.15
N ARG A 128 -6.27 -11.08 -7.63
CA ARG A 128 -6.00 -10.18 -6.52
C ARG A 128 -6.28 -10.88 -5.20
N ARG A 129 -5.43 -10.65 -4.19
CA ARG A 129 -5.55 -11.34 -2.90
C ARG A 129 -5.29 -10.38 -1.76
N TYR A 130 -6.26 -10.19 -0.89
CA TYR A 130 -6.12 -9.40 0.34
C TYR A 130 -5.94 -10.35 1.51
N GLN A 131 -4.76 -10.36 2.13
CA GLN A 131 -4.41 -11.32 3.18
C GLN A 131 -4.13 -10.62 4.49
N ASN A 132 -4.85 -11.00 5.55
CA ASN A 132 -4.74 -10.37 6.85
C ASN A 132 -3.83 -11.19 7.77
N ASP A 133 -3.29 -10.61 8.83
CA ASP A 133 -2.53 -11.31 9.89
C ASP A 133 -3.41 -12.14 10.86
N SER A 134 -4.50 -12.73 10.35
CA SER A 134 -5.45 -13.54 11.13
C SER A 134 -5.01 -14.99 11.29
N TRP A 135 -5.77 -15.76 12.08
CA TRP A 135 -5.61 -17.21 12.26
C TRP A 135 -5.67 -18.00 10.95
N ALA A 136 -6.22 -17.45 9.87
CA ALA A 136 -6.25 -18.11 8.57
C ALA A 136 -4.84 -18.42 8.04
N ASN A 137 -3.83 -17.66 8.48
CA ASN A 137 -2.43 -17.89 8.15
C ASN A 137 -1.91 -19.26 8.63
N LEU A 138 -2.48 -19.80 9.71
CA LEU A 138 -2.10 -21.12 10.25
C LEU A 138 -2.45 -22.28 9.31
N SER A 139 -3.31 -22.05 8.31
CA SER A 139 -3.56 -23.05 7.27
C SER A 139 -2.33 -23.33 6.41
N GLY A 140 -1.31 -22.47 6.42
CA GLY A 140 -0.17 -22.59 5.49
C GLY A 140 -0.55 -22.16 4.06
N ARG A 141 -1.44 -21.16 3.96
CA ARG A 141 -1.82 -20.56 2.68
C ARG A 141 -0.64 -19.95 1.96
N ASP A 142 -0.73 -19.95 0.64
CA ASP A 142 0.26 -19.32 -0.21
C ASP A 142 0.26 -17.79 -0.08
N HIS A 143 1.45 -17.20 -0.18
CA HIS A 143 1.73 -15.76 -0.15
C HIS A 143 2.40 -15.23 -1.43
N MET A 144 2.67 -16.09 -2.41
CA MET A 144 3.55 -15.78 -3.55
C MET A 144 2.79 -15.49 -4.83
N TYR A 145 1.66 -16.14 -5.07
CA TYR A 145 1.02 -16.13 -6.39
C TYR A 145 -0.21 -15.20 -6.45
N GLY A 146 -0.30 -14.48 -7.57
CA GLY A 146 -1.25 -13.39 -7.80
C GLY A 146 -0.72 -12.04 -7.31
N THR A 147 -1.58 -11.03 -7.37
CA THR A 147 -1.32 -9.70 -6.80
C THR A 147 -1.71 -9.70 -5.33
N VAL A 148 -0.74 -9.99 -4.45
CA VAL A 148 -0.96 -10.14 -3.01
C VAL A 148 -0.81 -8.79 -2.28
N SER A 149 -1.87 -8.37 -1.59
CA SER A 149 -1.89 -7.25 -0.66
C SER A 149 -1.94 -7.77 0.77
N ARG A 150 -0.79 -7.76 1.45
CA ARG A 150 -0.66 -8.16 2.86
C ARG A 150 -1.12 -7.01 3.77
N ILE A 151 -2.11 -7.23 4.62
CA ILE A 151 -2.72 -6.24 5.51
C ILE A 151 -2.39 -6.63 6.95
N GLU A 152 -1.65 -5.79 7.66
CA GLU A 152 -1.07 -6.11 8.98
C GLU A 152 -1.66 -5.25 10.09
N GLY A 153 -1.98 -5.83 11.25
CA GLY A 153 -2.60 -5.14 12.38
C GLY A 153 -4.10 -5.40 12.52
N ILE A 154 -4.64 -6.34 11.73
CA ILE A 154 -6.00 -6.87 11.89
C ILE A 154 -6.03 -7.84 13.09
N GLY A 155 -4.94 -8.56 13.30
CA GLY A 155 -4.70 -9.43 14.44
C GLY A 155 -5.33 -10.81 14.31
N PHE A 156 -4.91 -11.72 15.20
CA PHE A 156 -5.22 -13.15 15.13
C PHE A 156 -6.71 -13.46 14.94
N ASN A 157 -7.60 -12.78 15.68
CA ASN A 157 -9.05 -13.01 15.61
C ASN A 157 -9.76 -12.28 14.46
N GLY A 158 -9.04 -11.46 13.66
CA GLY A 158 -9.61 -10.62 12.63
C GLY A 158 -9.80 -11.31 11.29
N HIS A 159 -10.35 -12.53 11.27
CA HIS A 159 -10.66 -13.23 10.03
C HIS A 159 -11.87 -12.59 9.34
N ASN A 160 -11.63 -11.70 8.36
CA ASN A 160 -12.67 -10.86 7.76
C ASN A 160 -12.31 -10.38 6.35
N THR A 161 -13.30 -9.85 5.63
CA THR A 161 -13.19 -9.40 4.23
C THR A 161 -12.62 -8.00 4.03
N LEU A 162 -12.30 -7.29 5.12
CA LEU A 162 -11.93 -5.88 5.10
C LEU A 162 -13.01 -4.97 4.50
N ALA A 163 -14.27 -5.43 4.36
CA ALA A 163 -15.33 -4.68 3.67
C ALA A 163 -15.49 -3.23 4.16
N LYS A 164 -15.31 -3.00 5.46
CA LYS A 164 -15.36 -1.65 6.05
C LYS A 164 -14.20 -0.76 5.64
N TYR A 165 -13.21 -1.21 4.89
CA TYR A 165 -12.03 -0.45 4.45
C TYR A 165 -11.99 -0.24 2.94
N PHE A 166 -13.06 -0.58 2.21
CA PHE A 166 -13.15 -0.31 0.78
C PHE A 166 -14.05 0.89 0.49
N ASP A 167 -13.66 1.67 -0.52
CA ASP A 167 -14.49 2.64 -1.22
C ASP A 167 -14.56 2.17 -2.69
N GLY A 168 -15.64 1.48 -3.04
CA GLY A 168 -15.71 0.71 -4.29
C GLY A 168 -14.61 -0.36 -4.33
N ASP A 169 -13.79 -0.35 -5.38
CA ASP A 169 -12.70 -1.33 -5.57
C ASP A 169 -11.39 -0.92 -4.89
N THR A 170 -11.35 0.22 -4.21
CA THR A 170 -10.12 0.80 -3.66
C THR A 170 -10.06 0.70 -2.14
N LEU A 171 -8.90 0.31 -1.61
CA LEU A 171 -8.66 0.35 -0.17
C LEU A 171 -8.53 1.80 0.31
N ASN A 172 -9.32 2.14 1.32
CA ASN A 172 -9.22 3.40 2.04
C ASN A 172 -8.08 3.33 3.07
N LEU A 173 -6.90 3.75 2.63
CA LEU A 173 -5.67 3.74 3.45
C LEU A 173 -5.78 4.65 4.69
N ASP A 174 -6.52 5.75 4.62
CA ASP A 174 -6.72 6.63 5.78
C ASP A 174 -7.55 5.95 6.87
N ARG A 175 -8.57 5.19 6.49
CA ARG A 175 -9.42 4.42 7.41
C ARG A 175 -8.62 3.30 8.07
N LEU A 176 -7.77 2.62 7.31
CA LEU A 176 -6.83 1.62 7.85
C LEU A 176 -5.85 2.26 8.83
N ALA A 177 -5.26 3.42 8.48
CA ALA A 177 -4.31 4.11 9.33
C ALA A 177 -4.93 4.60 10.65
N LYS A 178 -6.16 5.13 10.60
CA LYS A 178 -6.93 5.48 11.82
C LYS A 178 -7.16 4.28 12.73
N ASP A 179 -7.33 3.10 12.15
CA ASP A 179 -7.53 1.87 12.90
C ASP A 179 -6.22 1.19 13.35
N GLY A 180 -5.05 1.72 12.99
CA GLY A 180 -3.77 1.15 13.37
C GLY A 180 -3.34 -0.04 12.50
N ILE A 181 -3.83 -0.09 11.27
CA ILE A 181 -3.61 -1.20 10.33
C ILE A 181 -2.74 -0.70 9.19
N PHE A 182 -1.74 -1.49 8.83
CA PHE A 182 -0.86 -1.26 7.69
C PHE A 182 -1.37 -1.97 6.44
N ALA A 183 -1.13 -1.32 5.31
CA ALA A 183 -1.37 -1.86 3.97
C ALA A 183 -0.26 -1.38 3.02
N PRO A 184 0.01 -2.10 1.93
CA PRO A 184 0.97 -1.64 0.93
C PRO A 184 0.53 -0.29 0.33
N GLY A 185 1.49 0.57 0.01
CA GLY A 185 1.23 1.85 -0.64
C GLY A 185 0.77 2.98 0.29
N MET A 186 0.99 2.86 1.60
CA MET A 186 0.75 3.97 2.54
C MET A 186 1.83 5.06 2.44
N THR A 187 1.42 6.31 2.60
CA THR A 187 2.33 7.46 2.81
C THR A 187 2.94 7.39 4.21
N LYS A 188 4.05 8.10 4.46
CA LYS A 188 4.64 8.13 5.80
C LYS A 188 3.68 8.61 6.87
N ALA A 189 2.91 9.67 6.60
CA ALA A 189 1.92 10.18 7.55
C ALA A 189 0.87 9.10 7.92
N GLN A 190 0.43 8.31 6.94
CA GLN A 190 -0.46 7.17 7.19
C GLN A 190 0.22 6.08 8.02
N VAL A 191 1.49 5.76 7.72
CA VAL A 191 2.26 4.78 8.49
C VAL A 191 2.48 5.23 9.93
N GLU A 192 2.89 6.47 10.16
CA GLU A 192 3.09 7.00 11.51
C GLU A 192 1.78 7.06 12.29
N LEU A 193 0.67 7.44 11.65
CA LEU A 193 -0.66 7.44 12.26
C LEU A 193 -1.07 6.02 12.64
N ALA A 194 -0.90 5.06 11.73
CA ALA A 194 -1.19 3.65 11.96
C ALA A 194 -0.34 3.09 13.10
N ALA A 195 0.97 3.35 13.10
CA ALA A 195 1.89 2.91 14.14
C ALA A 195 1.50 3.46 15.52
N LYS A 196 1.19 4.76 15.62
CA LYS A 196 0.72 5.40 16.85
C LYS A 196 -0.59 4.81 17.35
N ASN A 197 -1.56 4.62 16.46
CA ASN A 197 -2.85 4.05 16.84
C ASN A 197 -2.76 2.58 17.21
N TRP A 198 -1.85 1.83 16.60
CA TRP A 198 -1.57 0.45 16.95
C TRP A 198 -0.91 0.35 18.33
N ALA A 199 0.12 1.17 18.60
CA ALA A 199 0.82 1.20 19.88
C ALA A 199 -0.14 1.53 21.03
N LYS A 200 -1.03 2.52 20.85
CA LYS A 200 -2.07 2.83 21.85
C LYS A 200 -3.01 1.66 22.17
N LYS A 201 -3.29 0.80 21.19
CA LYS A 201 -4.21 -0.34 21.34
C LYS A 201 -3.53 -1.59 21.92
N ASN A 202 -2.28 -1.84 21.51
CA ASN A 202 -1.58 -3.11 21.73
C ASN A 202 -0.32 -2.99 22.58
N GLY A 203 0.08 -1.76 22.91
CA GLY A 203 1.27 -1.45 23.67
C GLY A 203 1.27 -2.03 25.07
N ASP A 204 2.45 -2.16 25.65
CA ASP A 204 2.66 -2.91 26.90
C ASP A 204 2.13 -2.20 28.17
N LYS A 205 1.47 -1.04 28.00
CA LYS A 205 0.82 -0.20 29.04
C LYS A 205 1.76 0.19 30.18
N LYS A 206 3.08 0.01 30.02
CA LYS A 206 4.06 0.40 31.03
C LYS A 206 4.36 1.88 30.87
N PHE A 207 4.25 2.63 31.97
CA PHE A 207 4.41 4.09 31.95
C PHE A 207 5.83 4.56 31.55
N TRP A 208 6.81 3.65 31.48
CA TRP A 208 8.21 3.97 31.17
C TRP A 208 8.67 3.56 29.76
N THR A 209 7.90 2.75 29.03
CA THR A 209 8.24 2.33 27.66
C THR A 209 7.69 3.27 26.61
N GLY A 210 6.61 4.01 26.91
CA GLY A 210 6.07 5.11 26.12
C GLY A 210 5.59 4.72 24.71
N ASP A 211 4.33 5.02 24.40
CA ASP A 211 3.70 4.73 23.08
C ASP A 211 4.56 5.20 21.87
N ASP A 212 5.42 6.21 22.06
CA ASP A 212 6.30 6.74 21.02
C ASP A 212 7.45 5.78 20.64
N ALA A 213 8.02 5.02 21.58
CA ALA A 213 9.09 4.06 21.26
C ALA A 213 8.52 2.86 20.51
N GLU A 214 7.36 2.37 20.94
CA GLU A 214 6.64 1.29 20.26
C GLU A 214 6.15 1.73 18.87
N ALA A 215 5.63 2.96 18.73
CA ALA A 215 5.27 3.50 17.42
C ALA A 215 6.49 3.57 16.48
N LYS A 216 7.64 4.03 16.95
CA LYS A 216 8.89 4.04 16.16
C LYS A 216 9.31 2.63 15.74
N ALA A 217 9.24 1.65 16.65
CA ALA A 217 9.53 0.26 16.33
C ALA A 217 8.56 -0.28 15.27
N ARG A 218 7.27 0.04 15.40
CA ARG A 218 6.21 -0.37 14.48
C ARG A 218 6.36 0.25 13.09
N VAL A 219 6.85 1.49 12.98
CA VAL A 219 7.24 2.10 11.69
C VAL A 219 8.37 1.29 11.03
N LYS A 220 9.37 0.83 11.79
CA LYS A 220 10.45 -0.04 11.25
C LYS A 220 9.89 -1.38 10.74
N GLU A 221 8.85 -1.91 11.37
CA GLU A 221 8.16 -3.12 10.89
C GLU A 221 7.44 -2.89 9.56
N TYR A 222 6.77 -1.74 9.39
CA TYR A 222 6.18 -1.38 8.09
C TYR A 222 7.23 -1.41 6.98
N LEU A 223 8.38 -0.76 7.21
CA LEU A 223 9.46 -0.69 6.21
C LEU A 223 10.03 -2.08 5.88
N LYS A 224 10.10 -3.00 6.85
CA LYS A 224 10.50 -4.40 6.61
C LYS A 224 9.48 -5.17 5.78
N LEU A 225 8.19 -4.94 6.02
CA LEU A 225 7.10 -5.66 5.35
C LEU A 225 6.82 -5.16 3.93
N TYR A 226 6.90 -3.85 3.71
CA TYR A 226 6.41 -3.20 2.50
C TYR A 226 7.49 -2.44 1.72
N GLY A 227 8.69 -2.27 2.29
CA GLY A 227 9.74 -1.44 1.71
C GLY A 227 9.47 0.05 1.92
N ALA A 228 9.63 0.85 0.87
CA ALA A 228 9.49 2.30 0.96
C ALA A 228 8.03 2.77 1.13
N TYR A 229 7.85 3.96 1.69
CA TYR A 229 6.56 4.65 1.67
C TYR A 229 6.11 4.96 0.23
N LYS A 230 4.80 5.08 0.01
CA LYS A 230 4.30 5.61 -1.25
C LYS A 230 4.71 7.07 -1.41
N ILE A 231 5.50 7.34 -2.44
CA ILE A 231 5.77 8.68 -2.95
C ILE A 231 4.59 9.05 -3.86
N LEU A 232 3.91 10.16 -3.57
CA LEU A 232 2.82 10.65 -4.43
C LEU A 232 3.35 10.93 -5.84
N ASP A 233 2.64 10.42 -6.85
CA ASP A 233 3.09 10.51 -8.24
C ASP A 233 3.09 11.97 -8.72
N LEU A 234 4.29 12.45 -9.06
CA LEU A 234 4.56 13.77 -9.65
C LEU A 234 3.84 13.98 -11.00
N SER A 235 3.40 12.92 -11.67
CA SER A 235 2.75 12.98 -12.99
C SER A 235 1.39 13.66 -12.92
N GLU A 236 0.61 13.44 -11.86
CA GLU A 236 -0.70 14.07 -11.66
C GLU A 236 -0.56 15.56 -11.34
N LEU A 237 0.43 15.94 -10.52
CA LEU A 237 0.76 17.35 -10.26
C LEU A 237 1.23 18.07 -11.53
N LYS A 238 2.00 17.39 -12.39
CA LYS A 238 2.43 17.93 -13.69
C LYS A 238 1.26 18.09 -14.66
N LYS A 239 0.31 17.15 -14.69
CA LYS A 239 -0.92 17.25 -15.50
C LYS A 239 -1.82 18.40 -15.02
N LEU A 240 -2.01 18.53 -13.71
CA LEU A 240 -2.77 19.62 -13.11
C LEU A 240 -2.12 20.97 -13.41
N ARG A 241 -0.80 21.10 -13.24
CA ARG A 241 -0.02 22.28 -13.63
C ARG A 241 -0.20 22.61 -15.12
N LYS A 242 -0.14 21.61 -16.00
CA LYS A 242 -0.33 21.79 -17.44
C LYS A 242 -1.76 22.27 -17.75
N LYS A 243 -2.77 21.72 -17.09
CA LYS A 243 -4.18 22.14 -17.23
C LYS A 243 -4.38 23.59 -16.77
N LEU A 244 -3.78 23.97 -15.64
CA LEU A 244 -3.81 25.33 -15.09
C LEU A 244 -3.02 26.35 -15.94
N LYS A 245 -1.91 25.95 -16.57
CA LYS A 245 -1.13 26.81 -17.47
C LYS A 245 -1.75 26.94 -18.86
N SER A 246 -2.40 25.88 -19.37
CA SER A 246 -2.99 25.85 -20.71
C SER A 246 -4.28 26.68 -20.83
N SER A 247 -4.93 26.99 -19.70
CA SER A 247 -6.09 27.91 -19.68
C SER A 247 -5.68 29.39 -19.71
N GLY A 248 -4.38 29.72 -19.76
CA GLY A 248 -3.91 31.11 -19.82
C GLY A 248 -4.27 31.97 -18.61
N GLY A 249 -4.72 31.35 -17.50
CA GLY A 249 -5.27 32.06 -16.36
C GLY A 249 -6.71 32.55 -16.54
N GLY A 250 -7.49 32.02 -17.49
CA GLY A 250 -8.92 32.32 -17.63
C GLY A 250 -9.76 31.05 -17.76
N LEU A 251 -10.69 30.84 -16.83
CA LEU A 251 -11.80 29.89 -16.97
C LEU A 251 -13.11 30.61 -16.64
N SER A 252 -14.12 30.38 -17.48
CA SER A 252 -15.34 31.18 -17.60
C SER A 252 -16.33 31.04 -16.42
N LYS A 253 -16.92 32.17 -16.00
CA LYS A 253 -18.14 32.39 -15.21
C LYS A 253 -18.54 31.35 -14.11
N ASN A 254 -18.48 31.84 -12.87
CA ASN A 254 -19.26 31.51 -11.65
C ASN A 254 -18.69 30.50 -10.63
N GLU A 255 -19.17 30.68 -9.39
CA GLU A 255 -18.72 30.23 -8.04
C GLU A 255 -18.32 28.75 -7.88
N GLU A 256 -18.77 27.86 -8.77
CA GLU A 256 -18.37 26.44 -8.80
C GLU A 256 -16.86 26.29 -9.07
N ILE A 257 -16.26 27.19 -9.86
CA ILE A 257 -14.83 27.20 -10.18
C ILE A 257 -13.97 27.74 -9.02
N TYR A 258 -14.48 28.65 -8.18
CA TYR A 258 -13.75 29.11 -6.99
C TYR A 258 -13.59 27.98 -5.98
N LEU A 259 -14.62 27.14 -5.85
CA LEU A 259 -14.57 25.91 -5.06
C LEU A 259 -13.57 24.93 -5.67
N ASP A 260 -13.63 24.66 -6.98
CA ASP A 260 -12.65 23.81 -7.68
C ASP A 260 -11.20 24.30 -7.51
N ASN A 261 -10.97 25.61 -7.56
CA ASN A 261 -9.64 26.21 -7.39
C ASN A 261 -9.15 26.14 -5.93
N SER A 262 -10.06 26.29 -4.97
CA SER A 262 -9.76 26.12 -3.54
C SER A 262 -9.46 24.67 -3.21
N GLU A 263 -10.20 23.73 -3.81
CA GLU A 263 -9.94 22.28 -3.72
C GLU A 263 -8.63 21.90 -4.40
N ALA A 264 -8.32 22.47 -5.57
CA ALA A 264 -7.05 22.26 -6.26
C ALA A 264 -5.87 22.83 -5.47
N LEU A 265 -6.01 24.02 -4.87
CA LEU A 265 -4.99 24.61 -4.00
C LEU A 265 -4.79 23.76 -2.74
N LEU A 266 -5.87 23.26 -2.14
CA LEU A 266 -5.81 22.35 -0.99
C LEU A 266 -5.07 21.07 -1.38
N ALA A 267 -5.45 20.42 -2.48
CA ALA A 267 -4.81 19.21 -2.97
C ALA A 267 -3.31 19.41 -3.27
N VAL A 268 -2.93 20.52 -3.92
CA VAL A 268 -1.52 20.83 -4.21
C VAL A 268 -0.76 21.17 -2.93
N THR A 269 -1.34 21.93 -2.02
CA THR A 269 -0.69 22.27 -0.74
C THR A 269 -0.45 21.00 0.09
N THR A 270 -1.45 20.11 0.17
CA THR A 270 -1.33 18.82 0.87
C THR A 270 -0.29 17.92 0.22
N ALA A 271 -0.26 17.83 -1.11
CA ALA A 271 0.72 17.02 -1.84
C ALA A 271 2.15 17.57 -1.69
N SER A 272 2.33 18.89 -1.81
CA SER A 272 3.61 19.58 -1.60
C SER A 272 4.09 19.41 -0.16
N GLN A 273 3.22 19.54 0.83
CA GLN A 273 3.57 19.30 2.22
C GLN A 273 4.00 17.85 2.44
N THR A 274 3.25 16.88 1.91
CA THR A 274 3.59 15.44 2.03
C THR A 274 4.96 15.14 1.39
N MET A 275 5.29 15.76 0.26
CA MET A 275 6.60 15.58 -0.36
C MET A 275 7.72 16.28 0.41
N LYS A 276 7.45 17.45 0.98
CA LYS A 276 8.40 18.12 1.89
C LYS A 276 8.65 17.28 3.14
N ASP A 277 7.63 16.65 3.70
CA ASP A 277 7.78 15.73 4.84
C ASP A 277 8.68 14.55 4.45
N GLY A 278 8.46 13.93 3.28
CA GLY A 278 9.35 12.89 2.76
C GLY A 278 10.79 13.36 2.53
N LEU A 279 11.00 14.60 2.10
CA LEU A 279 12.34 15.19 1.95
C LEU A 279 13.00 15.46 3.29
N ILE A 280 12.24 15.86 4.31
CA ILE A 280 12.73 15.99 5.69
C ILE A 280 13.24 14.63 6.17
N ASP A 281 12.58 13.53 5.83
CA ASP A 281 13.02 12.20 6.24
C ASP A 281 14.29 11.75 5.56
N VAL A 282 14.41 12.04 4.26
CA VAL A 282 15.64 11.80 3.50
C VAL A 282 16.79 12.59 4.12
N ILE A 283 16.54 13.85 4.51
CA ILE A 283 17.52 14.68 5.21
C ILE A 283 17.90 14.06 6.55
N MET A 284 16.93 13.61 7.35
CA MET A 284 17.18 12.97 8.65
C MET A 284 18.00 11.68 8.50
N ILE A 285 17.69 10.82 7.52
CA ILE A 285 18.45 9.59 7.25
C ILE A 285 19.92 9.92 6.97
N TYR A 286 20.19 10.93 6.15
CA TYR A 286 21.56 11.35 5.85
C TYR A 286 22.25 11.98 7.06
N GLN A 287 21.53 12.73 7.90
CA GLN A 287 22.07 13.27 9.15
C GLN A 287 22.41 12.17 10.16
N ASP A 288 21.56 11.16 10.28
CA ASP A 288 21.82 9.99 11.12
C ASP A 288 23.04 9.22 10.59
N ALA A 289 23.14 9.00 9.27
CA ALA A 289 24.29 8.34 8.66
C ALA A 289 25.61 9.12 8.85
N ILE A 290 25.58 10.46 8.86
CA ILE A 290 26.74 11.30 9.23
C ILE A 290 27.11 11.06 10.70
N THR A 291 26.12 10.99 11.59
CA THR A 291 26.35 10.75 13.01
C THR A 291 26.97 9.37 13.24
N GLU A 292 26.38 8.33 12.64
CA GLU A 292 26.88 6.95 12.72
C GLU A 292 28.31 6.81 12.17
N ALA A 293 28.64 7.50 11.07
CA ALA A 293 30.00 7.49 10.52
C ALA A 293 31.03 8.03 11.54
N ASN A 294 30.70 9.11 12.25
CA ASN A 294 31.55 9.68 13.30
C ASN A 294 31.67 8.78 14.52
N GLU A 295 30.57 8.14 14.94
CA GLU A 295 30.56 7.18 16.04
C GLU A 295 31.43 5.96 15.73
N VAL A 296 31.27 5.36 14.55
CA VAL A 296 32.07 4.20 14.11
C VAL A 296 33.57 4.52 14.10
N TRP A 297 33.96 5.69 13.60
CA TRP A 297 35.36 6.10 13.63
C TRP A 297 35.87 6.30 15.06
N THR A 298 35.10 6.97 15.91
CA THR A 298 35.49 7.27 17.30
C THR A 298 35.63 5.99 18.13
N GLU A 299 34.63 5.11 18.08
CA GLU A 299 34.64 3.84 18.81
C GLU A 299 35.73 2.90 18.27
N GLY A 300 35.89 2.83 16.95
CA GLY A 300 36.94 2.04 16.31
C GLY A 300 38.34 2.48 16.73
N LEU A 301 38.59 3.79 16.77
CA LEU A 301 39.87 4.35 17.21
C LEU A 301 40.11 4.12 18.70
N GLN A 302 39.08 4.24 19.55
CA GLN A 302 39.19 3.91 20.98
C GLN A 302 39.52 2.43 21.21
N LEU A 303 38.85 1.53 20.49
CA LEU A 303 39.13 0.10 20.55
C LEU A 303 40.56 -0.21 20.11
N ALA A 304 41.00 0.37 18.98
CA ALA A 304 42.36 0.19 18.48
C ALA A 304 43.41 0.63 19.52
N ARG A 305 43.21 1.76 20.20
CA ARG A 305 44.06 2.23 21.31
C ARG A 305 44.05 1.29 22.51
N SER A 306 42.90 0.70 22.85
CA SER A 306 42.80 -0.25 23.96
C SER A 306 43.51 -1.58 23.71
N ILE A 307 43.62 -1.99 22.44
CA ILE A 307 44.28 -3.24 22.03
C ILE A 307 45.77 -2.99 21.81
N GLY A 308 46.12 -1.89 21.16
CA GLY A 308 47.48 -1.50 20.80
C GLY A 308 48.23 -0.77 21.92
N THR A 309 48.20 -1.27 23.16
CA THR A 309 48.75 -0.55 24.34
C THR A 309 50.25 -0.26 24.26
N GLU A 310 50.98 -1.03 23.45
CA GLU A 310 52.42 -0.88 23.23
C GLU A 310 52.77 0.00 22.01
N LEU A 311 51.77 0.44 21.25
CA LEU A 311 51.94 1.27 20.06
C LEU A 311 51.66 2.73 20.38
N ASN A 312 52.38 3.63 19.72
CA ASN A 312 52.01 5.04 19.75
C ASN A 312 50.87 5.35 18.77
N ASP A 313 50.24 6.52 18.92
CA ASP A 313 49.07 6.92 18.12
C ASP A 313 49.34 6.89 16.60
N SER A 314 50.55 7.21 16.15
CA SER A 314 50.91 7.15 14.72
C SER A 314 50.95 5.72 14.20
N GLU A 315 51.54 4.80 14.97
CA GLU A 315 51.63 3.37 14.60
C GLU A 315 50.23 2.72 14.55
N ILE A 316 49.33 3.12 15.45
CA ILE A 316 47.93 2.69 15.44
C ILE A 316 47.22 3.20 14.18
N MET A 317 47.41 4.47 13.83
CA MET A 317 46.81 5.07 12.64
C MET A 317 47.35 4.45 11.35
N ASP A 318 48.66 4.17 11.27
CA ASP A 318 49.28 3.49 10.13
C ASP A 318 48.75 2.05 9.97
N ALA A 319 48.56 1.33 11.08
CA ALA A 319 47.98 -0.01 11.07
C ALA A 319 46.53 -0.01 10.57
N LEU A 320 45.69 0.93 11.05
CA LEU A 320 44.32 1.11 10.55
C LEU A 320 44.28 1.50 9.07
N ALA A 321 45.15 2.43 8.66
CA ALA A 321 45.28 2.84 7.27
C ALA A 321 45.72 1.69 6.35
N SER A 322 46.56 0.76 6.83
CA SER A 322 47.02 -0.40 6.05
C SER A 322 45.88 -1.35 5.64
N VAL A 323 44.77 -1.34 6.40
CA VAL A 323 43.55 -2.10 6.10
C VAL A 323 42.44 -1.23 5.49
N GLY A 324 42.75 0.02 5.13
CA GLY A 324 41.82 0.96 4.50
C GLY A 324 40.87 1.67 5.46
N ALA A 325 41.03 1.51 6.78
CA ALA A 325 40.24 2.19 7.80
C ALA A 325 40.89 3.55 8.12
N THR A 326 40.45 4.59 7.44
CA THR A 326 40.94 5.97 7.63
C THR A 326 39.78 6.90 7.95
N GLU A 327 40.05 8.02 8.62
CA GLU A 327 39.03 9.06 8.85
C GLU A 327 38.43 9.55 7.53
N ALA A 328 39.27 9.66 6.49
CA ALA A 328 38.81 10.05 5.16
C ALA A 328 37.78 9.06 4.59
N SER A 329 38.08 7.76 4.63
CA SER A 329 37.23 6.71 4.05
C SER A 329 35.98 6.39 4.90
N ILE A 330 36.05 6.56 6.22
CA ILE A 330 34.95 6.23 7.15
C ILE A 330 34.05 7.44 7.42
N VAL A 331 34.62 8.66 7.49
CA VAL A 331 33.90 9.87 7.90
C VAL A 331 33.81 10.88 6.77
N THR A 332 34.94 11.35 6.24
CA THR A 332 34.97 12.53 5.36
C THR A 332 34.26 12.31 4.03
N GLU A 333 34.58 11.21 3.33
CA GLU A 333 33.99 10.90 2.03
C GLU A 333 32.48 10.61 2.14
N PRO A 334 32.00 9.73 3.07
CA PRO A 334 30.57 9.53 3.27
C PRO A 334 29.84 10.81 3.67
N THR A 335 30.40 11.60 4.61
CA THR A 335 29.77 12.86 5.06
C THR A 335 29.60 13.84 3.91
N THR A 336 30.62 14.02 3.07
CA THR A 336 30.54 14.89 1.89
C THR A 336 29.42 14.44 0.96
N PHE A 337 29.33 13.13 0.67
CA PHE A 337 28.25 12.59 -0.16
C PHE A 337 26.87 12.83 0.45
N TYR A 338 26.70 12.59 1.75
CA TYR A 338 25.43 12.78 2.46
C TYR A 338 25.01 14.25 2.49
N GLU A 339 25.94 15.18 2.72
CA GLU A 339 25.69 16.62 2.67
C GLU A 339 25.22 17.09 1.29
N GLU A 340 25.79 16.56 0.21
CA GLU A 340 25.32 16.83 -1.15
C GLU A 340 23.88 16.35 -1.39
N GLN A 341 23.51 15.17 -0.87
CA GLN A 341 22.14 14.67 -1.00
C GLN A 341 21.15 15.49 -0.16
N ILE A 342 21.55 15.91 1.04
CA ILE A 342 20.78 16.83 1.89
C ILE A 342 20.52 18.14 1.14
N ALA A 343 21.55 18.71 0.47
CA ALA A 343 21.41 19.94 -0.31
C ALA A 343 20.40 19.78 -1.45
N LYS A 344 20.46 18.66 -2.20
CA LYS A 344 19.49 18.36 -3.27
C LYS A 344 18.07 18.22 -2.73
N ALA A 345 17.89 17.54 -1.60
CA ALA A 345 16.59 17.38 -0.95
C ALA A 345 16.00 18.73 -0.52
N LYS A 346 16.82 19.62 0.06
CA LYS A 346 16.40 20.99 0.41
C LYS A 346 15.97 21.79 -0.81
N GLN A 347 16.76 21.77 -1.89
CA GLN A 347 16.44 22.47 -3.14
C GLN A 347 15.14 21.98 -3.78
N LEU A 348 14.86 20.68 -3.69
CA LEU A 348 13.59 20.13 -4.17
C LEU A 348 12.41 20.59 -3.29
N GLY A 349 12.61 20.70 -1.98
CA GLY A 349 11.63 21.26 -1.04
C GLY A 349 11.26 22.72 -1.37
N GLU A 350 12.26 23.55 -1.65
CA GLU A 350 12.07 24.94 -2.09
C GLU A 350 11.32 25.03 -3.42
N SER A 351 11.56 24.08 -4.33
CA SER A 351 10.84 24.00 -5.61
C SER A 351 9.35 23.73 -5.41
N PHE A 352 8.96 22.97 -4.38
CA PHE A 352 7.55 22.78 -4.02
C PHE A 352 6.94 24.04 -3.41
N ASP A 353 7.67 24.76 -2.57
CA ASP A 353 7.21 26.05 -2.01
C ASP A 353 6.98 27.09 -3.10
N SER A 354 7.85 27.13 -4.10
CA SER A 354 7.68 27.97 -5.29
C SER A 354 6.43 27.57 -6.08
N LEU A 355 6.21 26.28 -6.31
CA LEU A 355 5.02 25.79 -7.03
C LEU A 355 3.71 26.15 -6.33
N VAL A 356 3.63 25.95 -5.01
CA VAL A 356 2.45 26.34 -4.21
C VAL A 356 2.23 27.85 -4.30
N SER A 357 3.29 28.64 -4.19
CA SER A 357 3.22 30.11 -4.28
C SER A 357 2.74 30.58 -5.66
N GLU A 358 3.25 29.99 -6.75
CA GLU A 358 2.82 30.28 -8.12
C GLU A 358 1.31 30.04 -8.31
N ILE A 359 0.81 28.91 -7.81
CA ILE A 359 -0.60 28.51 -7.93
C ILE A 359 -1.48 29.46 -7.12
N LYS A 360 -1.10 29.75 -5.87
CA LYS A 360 -1.82 30.70 -5.01
C LYS A 360 -1.92 32.08 -5.66
N ALA A 361 -0.80 32.61 -6.18
CA ALA A 361 -0.77 33.89 -6.86
C ALA A 361 -1.66 33.92 -8.12
N GLY A 362 -1.77 32.80 -8.84
CA GLY A 362 -2.69 32.65 -9.97
C GLY A 362 -4.16 32.74 -9.55
N ILE A 363 -4.53 32.07 -8.45
CA ILE A 363 -5.88 32.11 -7.88
C ILE A 363 -6.21 33.52 -7.37
N ASP A 364 -5.30 34.18 -6.66
CA ASP A 364 -5.52 35.53 -6.13
C ASP A 364 -5.78 36.55 -7.25
N LYS A 365 -5.05 36.46 -8.36
CA LYS A 365 -5.28 37.31 -9.55
C LYS A 365 -6.65 37.09 -10.19
N LEU A 366 -7.13 35.84 -10.22
CA LEU A 366 -8.46 35.50 -10.72
C LEU A 366 -9.55 36.13 -9.84
N VAL A 367 -9.46 35.95 -8.52
CA VAL A 367 -10.41 36.53 -7.56
C VAL A 367 -10.46 38.05 -7.70
N GLN A 368 -9.31 38.70 -7.91
CA GLN A 368 -9.24 40.14 -8.11
C GLN A 368 -9.90 40.56 -9.44
N SER A 369 -9.61 39.87 -10.54
CA SER A 369 -10.20 40.15 -11.85
C SER A 369 -11.73 40.00 -11.84
N ASP A 370 -12.25 38.97 -11.16
CA ASP A 370 -13.69 38.74 -11.02
C ASP A 370 -14.37 39.83 -10.19
N LYS A 371 -13.73 40.32 -9.12
CA LYS A 371 -14.23 41.47 -8.34
C LYS A 371 -14.29 42.75 -9.17
N GLU A 372 -13.28 43.00 -9.99
CA GLU A 372 -13.24 44.17 -10.88
C GLU A 372 -14.32 44.11 -11.97
N LEU A 373 -14.53 42.93 -12.58
CA LEU A 373 -15.62 42.68 -13.54
C LEU A 373 -17.00 42.83 -12.91
N SER A 374 -17.20 42.31 -11.70
CA SER A 374 -18.48 42.45 -10.98
C SER A 374 -18.76 43.91 -10.62
N SER A 375 -17.72 44.71 -10.38
CA SER A 375 -17.84 46.13 -10.03
C SER A 375 -18.09 47.05 -11.24
N GLN A 376 -17.95 46.55 -12.47
CA GLN A 376 -18.23 47.29 -13.72
C GLN A 376 -19.63 46.99 -14.30
N LEU A 377 -20.32 45.97 -13.77
CA LEU A 377 -21.65 45.53 -14.21
C LEU A 377 -22.80 46.07 -13.35
N PHE A 378 -22.50 46.91 -12.37
CA PHE A 378 -23.42 47.72 -11.57
C PHE A 378 -22.91 49.17 -11.56
#